data_AF-A0A536QJC1-F1
#
_entry.id   AF-A0A536QJC1-F1
#
_cell.length_a   1.000
_cell.length_b   1.000
_cell.length_c   1.000
_cell.angle_alpha   90.00
_cell.angle_beta   90.00
_cell.angle_gamma   90.00
#
_symmetry.space_group_name_H-M   'P 1'
#
loop_
_entity.id
_entity.type
_entity.pdbx_description
1 polymer ?
#
loop_
_entity_poly.entity_id
_entity_poly.type
_entity_poly.pdbx_seq_one_letter_code
_entity_poly.pdbx_strand_id
1 'polypeptide(L)'
;MRGLRRFVFILVVGALLAAIPLSAVASESFLSSSVRQAEVAFNQSLSVAVGGGLQQAEADSLMWRYSQVQAAKTSAWWQVPVAEHTKLDKIGQLQTELNTIYQQQLTDSRDAMQRQLHRWNLLIAEAHGDTISADGLDVDPARFTSSAAMLTTPNSLNALASVLSEQYVILDGRMAAFRGARAQVDAAAQNARTLLANAGQYPQLSITGFQDQLTASLAGVDSVHSAEAFAPILGRLQQTAAGIQGLLNARSGAYNQLADTRSTLATAQRIGAVVGNRAGIINALAGQLGTAADQGAFQSLTSQLYQQKQALASAIFTRQMAPVSYNAGVGKLIVISLSRQVLTAYQDGNAVLTTFVATGRPQLPTPPGVYRIFHRYSPYKMISPWPYGSPYWYPDSWTNWAMEFAGGGYFIHDAPWRSWYGPGSNIYNGTHGCVNVPYSQMSFLWNWAPMGTTVVVQY
;
A
#
# COMPACT_ATOMS: atom_id res chain seq x y z
N MET A 1 -90.22 -80.62 87.11
CA MET A 1 -90.81 -80.32 85.80
C MET A 1 -90.34 -78.95 85.35
N ARG A 2 -89.87 -78.84 84.09
CA ARG A 2 -89.71 -77.68 83.18
C ARG A 2 -89.67 -76.25 83.79
N GLY A 3 -88.82 -75.32 83.37
CA GLY A 3 -88.00 -75.20 82.16
C GLY A 3 -87.18 -73.89 82.18
N LEU A 4 -86.22 -73.79 81.27
CA LEU A 4 -85.15 -72.77 81.30
C LEU A 4 -85.13 -71.88 80.05
N ARG A 5 -84.64 -70.64 80.28
CA ARG A 5 -84.61 -69.48 79.40
C ARG A 5 -83.46 -69.48 78.36
N ARG A 6 -83.82 -68.96 77.18
CA ARG A 6 -83.14 -68.11 76.15
C ARG A 6 -81.60 -68.04 76.02
N PHE A 7 -81.17 -68.04 74.75
CA PHE A 7 -79.82 -68.13 74.16
C PHE A 7 -79.20 -66.79 73.71
N VAL A 8 -77.87 -66.77 73.58
CA VAL A 8 -77.01 -65.78 72.89
C VAL A 8 -75.87 -66.51 72.15
N PHE A 9 -75.36 -65.94 71.03
CA PHE A 9 -73.94 -65.75 70.61
C PHE A 9 -73.33 -66.40 69.31
N ILE A 10 -72.60 -65.54 68.56
CA ILE A 10 -71.37 -65.67 67.69
C ILE A 10 -71.50 -65.90 66.15
N LEU A 11 -70.77 -65.06 65.38
CA LEU A 11 -70.52 -65.11 63.92
C LEU A 11 -68.99 -64.96 63.65
N VAL A 12 -68.35 -65.92 62.96
CA VAL A 12 -66.94 -65.88 62.51
C VAL A 12 -66.77 -66.56 61.13
N VAL A 13 -66.15 -65.80 60.20
CA VAL A 13 -65.19 -66.09 59.11
C VAL A 13 -65.10 -67.51 58.47
N GLY A 14 -65.12 -67.56 57.13
CA GLY A 14 -64.68 -68.70 56.31
C GLY A 14 -64.11 -68.24 54.97
N ALA A 15 -62.88 -68.69 54.67
CA ALA A 15 -62.01 -68.27 53.58
C ALA A 15 -62.46 -68.74 52.19
N LEU A 16 -62.45 -67.83 51.21
CA LEU A 16 -62.40 -68.15 49.78
C LEU A 16 -60.97 -67.88 49.31
N LEU A 17 -60.14 -68.92 49.42
CA LEU A 17 -58.82 -68.99 48.81
C LEU A 17 -58.97 -68.78 47.30
N ALA A 18 -58.39 -67.69 46.82
CA ALA A 18 -58.14 -67.48 45.41
C ALA A 18 -57.24 -68.63 44.91
N ALA A 19 -57.83 -69.58 44.19
CA ALA A 19 -57.07 -70.41 43.28
C ALA A 19 -56.47 -69.46 42.24
N ILE A 20 -55.21 -69.07 42.42
CA ILE A 20 -54.42 -68.51 41.34
C ILE A 20 -54.27 -69.65 40.35
N PRO A 21 -54.84 -69.58 39.15
CA PRO A 21 -54.60 -70.62 38.17
C PRO A 21 -53.10 -70.63 37.89
N LEU A 22 -52.46 -71.80 37.88
CA LEU A 22 -51.04 -71.97 37.54
C LEU A 22 -50.67 -71.29 36.19
N SER A 23 -51.65 -71.03 35.33
CA SER A 23 -51.51 -70.23 34.11
C SER A 23 -51.24 -68.73 34.36
N ALA A 24 -51.69 -68.13 35.47
CA ALA A 24 -51.44 -66.73 35.80
C ALA A 24 -49.98 -66.50 36.25
N VAL A 25 -49.43 -67.36 37.11
CA VAL A 25 -48.03 -67.29 37.57
C VAL A 25 -47.05 -67.60 36.42
N ALA A 26 -47.40 -68.54 35.55
CA ALA A 26 -46.66 -68.80 34.31
C ALA A 26 -46.70 -67.59 33.36
N SER A 27 -47.82 -66.88 33.26
CA SER A 27 -47.93 -65.66 32.44
C SER A 27 -47.12 -64.48 32.98
N GLU A 28 -47.04 -64.29 34.31
CA GLU A 28 -46.25 -63.24 34.96
C GLU A 28 -44.73 -63.45 34.78
N SER A 29 -44.25 -64.69 34.95
CA SER A 29 -42.83 -65.02 34.69
C SER A 29 -42.42 -64.82 33.22
N PHE A 30 -43.35 -65.00 32.29
CA PHE A 30 -43.12 -64.78 30.87
C PHE A 30 -43.11 -63.28 30.51
N LEU A 31 -44.02 -62.48 31.09
CA LEU A 31 -44.09 -61.03 30.90
C LEU A 31 -42.88 -60.30 31.46
N SER A 32 -42.48 -60.58 32.69
CA SER A 32 -41.28 -60.02 33.33
C SER A 32 -40.00 -60.36 32.55
N SER A 33 -39.87 -61.59 32.05
CA SER A 33 -38.78 -62.01 31.16
C SER A 33 -38.77 -61.22 29.84
N SER A 34 -39.95 -61.04 29.23
CA SER A 34 -40.12 -60.28 27.98
C SER A 34 -39.75 -58.80 28.15
N VAL A 35 -40.13 -58.18 29.27
CA VAL A 35 -39.73 -56.81 29.62
C VAL A 35 -38.22 -56.71 29.74
N ARG A 36 -37.57 -57.62 30.48
CA ARG A 36 -36.11 -57.61 30.65
C ARG A 36 -35.36 -57.79 29.32
N GLN A 37 -35.86 -58.63 28.43
CA GLN A 37 -35.31 -58.77 27.08
C GLN A 37 -35.44 -57.48 26.27
N ALA A 38 -36.60 -56.82 26.32
CA ALA A 38 -36.83 -55.56 25.64
C ALA A 38 -35.91 -54.42 26.18
N GLU A 39 -35.67 -54.38 27.49
CA GLU A 39 -34.74 -53.44 28.13
C GLU A 39 -33.29 -53.62 27.65
N VAL A 40 -32.81 -54.87 27.61
CA VAL A 40 -31.46 -55.20 27.11
C VAL A 40 -31.35 -54.84 25.64
N ALA A 41 -32.35 -55.19 24.82
CA ALA A 41 -32.37 -54.88 23.39
C ALA A 41 -32.38 -53.37 23.12
N PHE A 42 -33.17 -52.60 23.87
CA PHE A 42 -33.21 -51.15 23.74
C PHE A 42 -31.88 -50.51 24.14
N ASN A 43 -31.32 -50.87 25.30
CA ASN A 43 -30.02 -50.35 25.74
C ASN A 43 -28.90 -50.66 24.74
N GLN A 44 -28.90 -51.88 24.18
CA GLN A 44 -27.92 -52.26 23.17
C GLN A 44 -28.11 -51.47 21.87
N SER A 45 -29.36 -51.32 21.40
CA SER A 45 -29.68 -50.52 20.22
C SER A 45 -29.27 -49.06 20.39
N LEU A 46 -29.56 -48.48 21.55
CA LEU A 46 -29.21 -47.09 21.87
C LEU A 46 -27.69 -46.91 21.95
N SER A 47 -26.98 -47.84 22.57
CA SER A 47 -25.51 -47.80 22.62
C SER A 47 -24.88 -47.88 21.23
N VAL A 48 -25.39 -48.75 20.36
CA VAL A 48 -24.95 -48.86 18.95
C VAL A 48 -25.27 -47.57 18.18
N ALA A 49 -26.47 -47.02 18.35
CA ALA A 49 -26.86 -45.78 17.68
C ALA A 49 -25.98 -44.59 18.12
N VAL A 50 -25.73 -44.44 19.42
CA VAL A 50 -24.83 -43.42 19.97
C VAL A 50 -23.40 -43.60 19.45
N GLY A 51 -22.86 -44.83 19.47
CA GLY A 51 -21.55 -45.12 18.89
C GLY A 51 -21.49 -44.87 17.38
N GLY A 52 -22.61 -45.08 16.69
CA GLY A 52 -22.82 -44.76 15.27
C GLY A 52 -22.99 -43.26 14.98
N GLY A 53 -23.16 -42.43 16.00
CA GLY A 53 -23.26 -40.97 15.86
C GLY A 53 -24.67 -40.39 15.99
N LEU A 54 -25.61 -41.07 16.65
CA LEU A 54 -26.89 -40.49 17.04
C LEU A 54 -26.66 -39.14 17.73
N GLN A 55 -27.40 -38.11 17.32
CA GLN A 55 -27.26 -36.78 17.91
C GLN A 55 -27.46 -36.81 19.42
N GLN A 56 -26.60 -36.09 20.15
CA GLN A 56 -26.60 -36.10 21.62
C GLN A 56 -27.95 -35.68 22.21
N ALA A 57 -28.60 -34.66 21.65
CA ALA A 57 -29.92 -34.22 22.12
C ALA A 57 -31.00 -35.30 22.00
N GLU A 58 -30.98 -36.08 20.91
CA GLU A 58 -31.92 -37.19 20.69
C GLU A 58 -31.62 -38.37 21.62
N ALA A 59 -30.33 -38.69 21.80
CA ALA A 59 -29.89 -39.71 22.75
C ALA A 59 -30.32 -39.36 24.19
N ASP A 60 -30.09 -38.12 24.61
CA ASP A 60 -30.45 -37.62 25.96
C ASP A 60 -31.97 -37.66 26.18
N SER A 61 -32.76 -37.28 25.16
CA SER A 61 -34.23 -37.36 25.19
C SER A 61 -34.73 -38.80 25.37
N LEU A 62 -34.19 -39.74 24.58
CA LEU A 62 -34.54 -41.16 24.66
C LEU A 62 -34.13 -41.77 26.01
N MET A 63 -32.92 -41.45 26.50
CA MET A 63 -32.44 -41.87 27.82
C MET A 63 -33.32 -41.35 28.95
N TRP A 64 -33.70 -40.08 28.90
CA TRP A 64 -34.58 -39.47 29.89
C TRP A 64 -35.95 -40.16 29.91
N ARG A 65 -36.58 -40.37 28.76
CA ARG A 65 -37.89 -41.06 28.66
C ARG A 65 -37.81 -42.51 29.10
N TYR A 66 -36.73 -43.21 28.74
CA TYR A 66 -36.47 -44.56 29.22
C TYR A 66 -36.36 -44.61 30.75
N SER A 67 -35.70 -43.63 31.38
CA SER A 67 -35.64 -43.54 32.85
C SER A 67 -37.03 -43.38 33.49
N GLN A 68 -37.96 -42.66 32.85
CA GLN A 68 -39.34 -42.52 33.32
C GLN A 68 -40.11 -43.84 33.22
N VAL A 69 -39.86 -44.63 32.17
CA VAL A 69 -40.42 -45.98 32.01
C VAL A 69 -39.90 -46.94 33.08
N GLN A 70 -38.62 -46.82 33.45
CA GLN A 70 -38.01 -47.62 34.52
C GLN A 70 -38.49 -47.23 35.92
N ALA A 71 -38.82 -45.95 36.15
CA ALA A 71 -39.22 -45.43 37.46
C ALA A 71 -40.66 -45.79 37.88
N ALA A 72 -41.48 -46.35 36.99
CA ALA A 72 -42.87 -46.69 37.27
C ALA A 72 -42.98 -47.82 38.33
N LYS A 73 -43.69 -47.56 39.43
CA LYS A 73 -43.92 -48.52 40.53
C LYS A 73 -45.38 -48.96 40.58
N THR A 74 -45.61 -50.24 40.88
CA THR A 74 -46.94 -50.80 41.15
C THR A 74 -47.29 -50.65 42.63
N SER A 75 -48.49 -50.17 42.96
CA SER A 75 -48.92 -50.00 44.36
C SER A 75 -49.66 -51.20 44.93
N ALA A 76 -50.08 -52.15 44.09
CA ALA A 76 -50.71 -53.40 44.50
C ALA A 76 -50.29 -54.58 43.61
N TRP A 77 -50.21 -55.78 44.19
CA TRP A 77 -49.73 -56.99 43.54
C TRP A 77 -50.57 -57.40 42.31
N TRP A 78 -51.86 -57.10 42.30
CA TRP A 78 -52.76 -57.38 41.16
C TRP A 78 -52.57 -56.43 39.97
N GLN A 79 -51.82 -55.33 40.12
CA GLN A 79 -51.50 -54.37 39.05
C GLN A 79 -50.24 -54.73 38.28
N VAL A 80 -49.45 -55.70 38.77
CA VAL A 80 -48.15 -56.07 38.20
C VAL A 80 -48.25 -56.50 36.73
N PRO A 81 -49.18 -57.38 36.32
CA PRO A 81 -49.29 -57.78 34.90
C PRO A 81 -49.63 -56.59 33.98
N VAL A 82 -50.50 -55.69 34.43
CA VAL A 82 -50.92 -54.51 33.66
C VAL A 82 -49.77 -53.50 33.53
N ALA A 83 -49.00 -53.31 34.59
CA ALA A 83 -47.84 -52.43 34.59
C ALA A 83 -46.69 -52.99 33.74
N GLU A 84 -46.44 -54.31 33.76
CA GLU A 84 -45.44 -54.97 32.91
C GLU A 84 -45.81 -54.90 31.42
N HIS A 85 -47.08 -55.12 31.07
CA HIS A 85 -47.57 -54.88 29.71
C HIS A 85 -47.36 -53.42 29.28
N THR A 86 -47.74 -52.47 30.13
CA THR A 86 -47.56 -51.03 29.84
C THR A 86 -46.08 -50.66 29.67
N LYS A 87 -45.19 -51.27 30.46
CA LYS A 87 -43.74 -51.06 30.38
C LYS A 87 -43.20 -51.62 29.07
N LEU A 88 -43.61 -52.83 28.69
CA LEU A 88 -43.25 -53.47 27.43
C LEU A 88 -43.67 -52.61 26.23
N ASP A 89 -44.90 -52.11 26.21
CA ASP A 89 -45.42 -51.23 25.15
C ASP A 89 -44.61 -49.94 25.04
N LYS A 90 -44.30 -49.29 26.17
CA LYS A 90 -43.51 -48.06 26.19
C LYS A 90 -42.07 -48.28 25.72
N ILE A 91 -41.44 -49.41 26.08
CA ILE A 91 -40.10 -49.76 25.57
C ILE A 91 -40.18 -50.03 24.05
N GLY A 92 -41.23 -50.70 23.57
CA GLY A 92 -41.46 -50.92 22.14
C GLY A 92 -41.64 -49.60 21.36
N GLN A 93 -42.34 -48.63 21.95
CA GLN A 93 -42.47 -47.28 21.38
C GLN A 93 -41.11 -46.57 21.31
N LEU A 94 -40.33 -46.59 22.40
CA LEU A 94 -38.98 -45.99 22.42
C LEU A 94 -38.04 -46.66 21.42
N GLN A 95 -38.11 -47.98 21.26
CA GLN A 95 -37.33 -48.70 20.24
C GLN A 95 -37.72 -48.29 18.82
N THR A 96 -39.02 -48.17 18.54
CA THR A 96 -39.53 -47.75 17.24
C THR A 96 -39.08 -46.32 16.92
N GLU A 97 -39.11 -45.45 17.92
CA GLU A 97 -38.68 -44.07 17.80
C GLU A 97 -37.16 -43.94 17.61
N LEU A 98 -36.36 -44.66 18.40
CA LEU A 98 -34.91 -44.75 18.21
C LEU A 98 -34.56 -45.18 16.79
N ASN A 99 -35.20 -46.24 16.29
CA ASN A 99 -35.00 -46.72 14.93
C ASN A 99 -35.38 -45.63 13.91
N THR A 100 -36.50 -44.94 14.12
CA THR A 100 -36.98 -43.89 13.21
C THR A 100 -36.02 -42.70 13.17
N ILE A 101 -35.63 -42.17 14.33
CA ILE A 101 -34.73 -41.01 14.44
C ILE A 101 -33.35 -41.35 13.86
N TYR A 102 -32.80 -42.53 14.20
CA TYR A 102 -31.49 -42.92 13.72
C TYR A 102 -31.48 -43.16 12.20
N GLN A 103 -32.53 -43.77 11.64
CA GLN A 103 -32.65 -43.96 10.17
C GLN A 103 -32.85 -42.63 9.44
N GLN A 104 -33.62 -41.70 10.02
CA GLN A 104 -33.76 -40.35 9.48
C GLN A 104 -32.40 -39.64 9.46
N GLN A 105 -31.68 -39.65 10.58
CA GLN A 105 -30.36 -39.02 10.67
C GLN A 105 -29.36 -39.66 9.70
N LEU A 106 -29.37 -40.98 9.54
CA LEU A 106 -28.53 -41.67 8.56
C LEU A 106 -28.84 -41.21 7.12
N THR A 107 -30.12 -41.01 6.80
CA THR A 107 -30.57 -40.48 5.50
C THR A 107 -30.08 -39.05 5.30
N ASP A 108 -30.26 -38.18 6.31
CA ASP A 108 -29.82 -36.79 6.25
C ASP A 108 -28.29 -36.67 6.09
N SER A 109 -27.52 -37.48 6.81
CA SER A 109 -26.06 -37.57 6.67
C SER A 109 -25.65 -38.05 5.28
N ARG A 110 -26.38 -39.00 4.68
CA ARG A 110 -26.11 -39.49 3.32
C ARG A 110 -26.38 -38.40 2.28
N ASP A 111 -27.50 -37.69 2.40
CA ASP A 111 -27.85 -36.60 1.50
C ASP A 111 -26.86 -35.43 1.62
N ALA A 112 -26.40 -35.11 2.83
CA ALA A 112 -25.38 -34.09 3.06
C ALA A 112 -24.04 -34.46 2.38
N MET A 113 -23.61 -35.72 2.53
CA MET A 113 -22.41 -36.22 1.85
C MET A 113 -22.55 -36.14 0.33
N GLN A 114 -23.69 -36.56 -0.24
CA GLN A 114 -23.93 -36.50 -1.69
C GLN A 114 -23.88 -35.07 -2.22
N ARG A 115 -24.40 -34.08 -1.49
CA ARG A 115 -24.29 -32.66 -1.85
C ARG A 115 -22.84 -32.19 -1.86
N GLN A 116 -22.03 -32.59 -0.88
CA GLN A 116 -20.61 -32.25 -0.87
C GLN A 116 -19.85 -32.92 -2.02
N LEU A 117 -20.13 -34.19 -2.31
CA LEU A 117 -19.55 -34.90 -3.45
C LEU A 117 -19.88 -34.22 -4.78
N HIS A 118 -21.12 -33.77 -4.95
CA HIS A 118 -21.51 -33.00 -6.12
C HIS A 118 -20.71 -31.69 -6.24
N ARG A 119 -20.53 -30.93 -5.15
CA ARG A 119 -19.73 -29.70 -5.14
C ARG A 119 -18.26 -29.96 -5.47
N TRP A 120 -17.68 -31.03 -4.91
CA TRP A 120 -16.31 -31.45 -5.21
C TRP A 120 -16.12 -31.77 -6.70
N ASN A 121 -17.03 -32.54 -7.28
CA ASN A 121 -16.97 -32.90 -8.70
C ASN A 121 -17.11 -31.68 -9.62
N LEU A 122 -17.96 -30.72 -9.27
CA LEU A 122 -18.06 -29.45 -10.00
C LEU A 122 -16.75 -28.65 -9.92
N LEU A 123 -16.14 -28.57 -8.73
CA LEU A 123 -14.89 -27.83 -8.54
C LEU A 123 -13.72 -28.48 -9.31
N ILE A 124 -13.63 -29.81 -9.32
CA ILE A 124 -12.67 -30.55 -10.16
C ILE A 124 -12.89 -30.23 -11.64
N ALA A 125 -14.14 -30.29 -12.12
CA ALA A 125 -14.46 -30.02 -13.51
C ALA A 125 -14.07 -28.58 -13.90
N GLU A 126 -14.32 -27.61 -13.03
CA GLU A 126 -13.92 -26.21 -13.22
C GLU A 126 -12.38 -26.07 -13.24
N ALA A 127 -11.67 -26.70 -12.29
CA ALA A 127 -10.21 -26.71 -12.26
C ALA A 127 -9.61 -27.32 -13.54
N HIS A 128 -10.16 -28.42 -14.05
CA HIS A 128 -9.73 -29.02 -15.32
C HIS A 128 -10.02 -28.11 -16.52
N GLY A 129 -11.18 -27.46 -16.55
CA GLY A 129 -11.54 -26.50 -17.59
C GLY A 129 -10.58 -25.31 -17.64
N ASP A 130 -10.16 -24.82 -16.48
CA ASP A 130 -9.18 -23.74 -16.32
C ASP A 130 -7.71 -24.24 -16.41
N THR A 131 -7.49 -25.53 -16.65
CA THR A 131 -6.17 -26.20 -16.68
C THR A 131 -5.34 -26.03 -15.40
N ILE A 132 -6.01 -25.92 -14.24
CA ILE A 132 -5.36 -25.74 -12.94
C ILE A 132 -4.96 -27.11 -12.37
N SER A 133 -3.74 -27.22 -11.85
CA SER A 133 -3.24 -28.47 -11.26
C SER A 133 -4.00 -28.86 -9.98
N ALA A 134 -4.49 -30.10 -9.97
CA ALA A 134 -5.07 -30.77 -8.81
C ALA A 134 -4.08 -31.75 -8.13
N ASP A 135 -2.77 -31.58 -8.35
CA ASP A 135 -1.75 -32.52 -7.85
C ASP A 135 -1.82 -32.68 -6.32
N GLY A 136 -1.74 -33.93 -5.88
CA GLY A 136 -1.84 -34.30 -4.46
C GLY A 136 -3.25 -34.35 -3.88
N LEU A 137 -4.28 -34.08 -4.70
CA LEU A 137 -5.69 -34.22 -4.30
C LEU A 137 -6.27 -35.52 -4.85
N ASP A 138 -7.24 -36.08 -4.14
CA ASP A 138 -7.96 -37.28 -4.56
C ASP A 138 -9.06 -36.91 -5.56
N VAL A 139 -8.72 -36.89 -6.84
CA VAL A 139 -9.61 -36.44 -7.91
C VAL A 139 -10.49 -37.54 -8.50
N ASP A 140 -10.41 -38.78 -8.00
CA ASP A 140 -11.21 -39.89 -8.50
C ASP A 140 -12.65 -39.84 -7.94
N PRO A 141 -13.67 -39.50 -8.77
CA PRO A 141 -15.05 -39.41 -8.31
C PRO A 141 -15.60 -40.78 -7.90
N ALA A 142 -15.07 -41.87 -8.49
CA ALA A 142 -15.54 -43.22 -8.23
C ALA A 142 -15.15 -43.70 -6.83
N ARG A 143 -14.02 -43.22 -6.28
CA ARG A 143 -13.53 -43.61 -4.96
C ARG A 143 -14.42 -43.08 -3.83
N PHE A 144 -14.80 -41.81 -3.87
CA PHE A 144 -15.70 -41.23 -2.86
C PHE A 144 -17.12 -41.79 -2.98
N THR A 145 -17.58 -42.01 -4.22
CA THR A 145 -18.91 -42.59 -4.48
C THR A 145 -19.01 -44.03 -3.93
N SER A 146 -18.00 -44.85 -4.22
CA SER A 146 -17.95 -46.25 -3.76
C SER A 146 -17.76 -46.35 -2.25
N SER A 147 -16.92 -45.50 -1.67
CA SER A 147 -16.71 -45.45 -0.22
C SER A 147 -17.99 -45.06 0.51
N ALA A 148 -18.71 -44.02 0.06
CA ALA A 148 -19.95 -43.56 0.68
C ALA A 148 -21.08 -44.60 0.67
N ALA A 149 -21.13 -45.43 -0.38
CA ALA A 149 -22.13 -46.50 -0.50
C ALA A 149 -21.95 -47.61 0.56
N MET A 150 -20.74 -47.79 1.09
CA MET A 150 -20.42 -48.82 2.10
C MET A 150 -20.62 -48.34 3.55
N LEU A 151 -20.88 -47.05 3.76
CA LEU A 151 -20.99 -46.45 5.10
C LEU A 151 -22.40 -46.63 5.67
N THR A 152 -22.46 -47.15 6.90
CA THR A 152 -23.72 -47.55 7.56
C THR A 152 -24.05 -46.73 8.82
N THR A 153 -23.20 -45.77 9.20
CA THR A 153 -23.39 -44.94 10.40
C THR A 153 -23.24 -43.45 10.09
N PRO A 154 -24.00 -42.55 10.76
CA PRO A 154 -23.81 -41.09 10.64
C PRO A 154 -22.37 -40.62 10.86
N ASN A 155 -21.67 -41.15 11.88
CA ASN A 155 -20.27 -40.78 12.17
C ASN A 155 -19.33 -41.06 11.00
N SER A 156 -19.47 -42.22 10.36
CA SER A 156 -18.60 -42.59 9.24
C SER A 156 -18.84 -41.71 8.01
N LEU A 157 -20.09 -41.35 7.73
CA LEU A 157 -20.44 -40.39 6.66
C LEU A 157 -19.89 -39.00 6.96
N ASN A 158 -20.01 -38.53 8.20
CA ASN A 158 -19.48 -37.23 8.64
C ASN A 158 -17.95 -37.16 8.55
N ALA A 159 -17.24 -38.25 8.86
CA ALA A 159 -15.79 -38.32 8.73
C ALA A 159 -15.35 -38.19 7.26
N LEU A 160 -16.00 -38.92 6.34
CA LEU A 160 -15.72 -38.81 4.90
C LEU A 160 -16.05 -37.41 4.35
N ALA A 161 -17.17 -36.83 4.80
CA ALA A 161 -17.58 -35.47 4.50
C ALA A 161 -16.52 -34.43 4.94
N SER A 162 -15.91 -34.61 6.12
CA SER A 162 -14.84 -33.72 6.61
C SER A 162 -13.62 -33.76 5.69
N VAL A 163 -13.16 -34.97 5.31
CA VAL A 163 -12.03 -35.15 4.38
C VAL A 163 -12.32 -34.47 3.04
N LEU A 164 -13.51 -34.65 2.49
CA LEU A 164 -13.91 -34.03 1.23
C LEU A 164 -13.97 -32.49 1.35
N SER A 165 -14.42 -31.98 2.48
CA SER A 165 -14.45 -30.53 2.75
C SER A 165 -13.05 -29.93 2.83
N GLU A 166 -12.08 -30.63 3.42
CA GLU A 166 -10.69 -30.18 3.47
C GLU A 166 -10.08 -30.12 2.06
N GLN A 167 -10.30 -31.17 1.26
CA GLN A 167 -9.85 -31.22 -0.15
C GLN A 167 -10.48 -30.09 -0.98
N TYR A 168 -11.77 -29.82 -0.79
CA TYR A 168 -12.49 -28.73 -1.43
C TYR A 168 -11.83 -27.37 -1.15
N VAL A 169 -11.57 -27.06 0.13
CA VAL A 169 -10.96 -25.77 0.54
C VAL A 169 -9.58 -25.59 -0.08
N ILE A 170 -8.78 -26.68 -0.16
CA ILE A 170 -7.45 -26.62 -0.78
C ILE A 170 -7.55 -26.29 -2.27
N LEU A 171 -8.43 -26.97 -3.02
CA LEU A 171 -8.58 -26.73 -4.47
C LEU A 171 -9.18 -25.34 -4.75
N ASP A 172 -10.21 -24.93 -4.01
CA ASP A 172 -10.84 -23.61 -4.13
C ASP A 172 -9.82 -22.49 -3.90
N GLY A 173 -8.99 -22.62 -2.85
CA GLY A 173 -7.88 -21.71 -2.58
C GLY A 173 -6.84 -21.66 -3.71
N ARG A 174 -6.47 -22.81 -4.28
CA ARG A 174 -5.55 -22.88 -5.43
C ARG A 174 -6.14 -22.20 -6.66
N MET A 175 -7.42 -22.39 -6.93
CA MET A 175 -8.11 -21.76 -8.06
C MET A 175 -8.20 -20.25 -7.90
N ALA A 176 -8.54 -19.77 -6.69
CA ALA A 176 -8.55 -18.35 -6.38
C ALA A 176 -7.16 -17.72 -6.55
N ALA A 177 -6.10 -18.39 -6.06
CA ALA A 177 -4.72 -17.94 -6.22
C ALA A 177 -4.30 -17.90 -7.70
N PHE A 178 -4.65 -18.93 -8.48
CA PHE A 178 -4.37 -19.00 -9.92
C PHE A 178 -5.01 -17.82 -10.68
N ARG A 179 -6.31 -17.59 -10.46
CA ARG A 179 -7.05 -16.46 -11.07
C ARG A 179 -6.44 -15.12 -10.69
N GLY A 180 -6.08 -14.94 -9.42
CA GLY A 180 -5.40 -13.73 -8.94
C GLY A 180 -4.05 -13.50 -9.62
N ALA A 181 -3.21 -14.53 -9.73
CA ALA A 181 -1.91 -14.46 -10.38
C ALA A 181 -2.04 -14.18 -11.89
N ARG A 182 -3.01 -14.81 -12.58
CA ARG A 182 -3.30 -14.53 -14.00
C ARG A 182 -3.72 -13.08 -14.21
N ALA A 183 -4.61 -12.55 -13.38
CA ALA A 183 -5.05 -11.16 -13.45
C ALA A 183 -3.88 -10.16 -13.27
N GLN A 184 -2.92 -10.47 -12.39
CA GLN A 184 -1.71 -9.65 -12.23
C GLN A 184 -0.83 -9.67 -13.49
N VAL A 185 -0.66 -10.82 -14.13
CA VAL A 185 0.07 -10.96 -15.40
C VAL A 185 -0.62 -10.16 -16.51
N ASP A 186 -1.94 -10.25 -16.62
CA ASP A 186 -2.73 -9.52 -17.62
C ASP A 186 -2.62 -8.00 -17.43
N ALA A 187 -2.69 -7.52 -16.18
CA ALA A 187 -2.50 -6.11 -15.84
C ALA A 187 -1.08 -5.62 -16.17
N ALA A 188 -0.05 -6.42 -15.85
CA ALA A 188 1.34 -6.09 -16.19
C ALA A 188 1.56 -6.04 -17.71
N ALA A 189 0.95 -6.97 -18.46
CA ALA A 189 1.00 -6.97 -19.92
C ALA A 189 0.30 -5.75 -20.52
N GLN A 190 -0.86 -5.35 -20.00
CA GLN A 190 -1.56 -4.15 -20.44
C GLN A 190 -0.75 -2.87 -20.17
N ASN A 191 -0.07 -2.79 -19.02
CA ASN A 191 0.82 -1.68 -18.72
C ASN A 191 1.98 -1.61 -19.73
N ALA A 192 2.67 -2.72 -19.99
CA ALA A 192 3.75 -2.79 -20.98
C ALA A 192 3.28 -2.39 -22.39
N ARG A 193 2.08 -2.83 -22.81
CA ARG A 193 1.48 -2.43 -24.11
C ARG A 193 1.20 -0.93 -24.18
N THR A 194 0.65 -0.34 -23.12
CA THR A 194 0.38 1.11 -23.06
C THR A 194 1.68 1.90 -23.18
N LEU A 195 2.74 1.47 -22.49
CA LEU A 195 4.05 2.10 -22.56
C LEU A 195 4.68 1.96 -23.95
N LEU A 196 4.57 0.79 -24.58
CA LEU A 196 5.01 0.58 -25.97
C LEU A 196 4.27 1.49 -26.95
N ALA A 197 2.96 1.65 -26.80
CA ALA A 197 2.17 2.52 -27.65
C ALA A 197 2.59 3.99 -27.52
N ASN A 198 2.89 4.44 -26.30
CA ASN A 198 3.44 5.78 -26.05
C ASN A 198 4.83 5.93 -26.71
N ALA A 199 5.72 4.96 -26.49
CA ALA A 199 7.04 4.96 -27.11
C ALA A 199 6.97 4.93 -28.65
N GLY A 200 5.98 4.25 -29.22
CA GLY A 200 5.72 4.19 -30.66
C GLY A 200 5.32 5.53 -31.29
N GLN A 201 4.95 6.55 -30.50
CA GLN A 201 4.76 7.91 -31.01
C GLN A 201 6.07 8.58 -31.42
N TYR A 202 7.22 7.98 -31.09
CA TYR A 202 8.56 8.48 -31.37
C TYR A 202 9.27 7.51 -32.32
N PRO A 203 9.22 7.74 -33.65
CA PRO A 203 9.72 6.80 -34.64
C PRO A 203 11.21 6.45 -34.52
N GLN A 204 12.00 7.32 -33.89
CA GLN A 204 13.42 7.10 -33.67
C GLN A 204 13.73 6.08 -32.56
N LEU A 205 12.78 5.78 -31.67
CA LEU A 205 13.05 4.93 -30.52
C LEU A 205 13.19 3.46 -30.92
N SER A 206 14.24 2.81 -30.42
CA SER A 206 14.45 1.38 -30.59
C SER A 206 13.54 0.61 -29.63
N ILE A 207 12.35 0.23 -30.11
CA ILE A 207 11.32 -0.44 -29.31
C ILE A 207 11.08 -1.91 -29.69
N THR A 208 11.64 -2.38 -30.82
CA THR A 208 11.43 -3.75 -31.32
C THR A 208 11.85 -4.80 -30.30
N GLY A 209 12.99 -4.62 -29.63
CA GLY A 209 13.44 -5.57 -28.60
C GLY A 209 12.47 -5.69 -27.42
N PHE A 210 11.78 -4.60 -27.05
CA PHE A 210 10.74 -4.65 -26.01
C PHE A 210 9.45 -5.33 -26.51
N GLN A 211 9.11 -5.16 -27.79
CA GLN A 211 7.97 -5.85 -28.41
C GLN A 211 8.22 -7.37 -28.45
N ASP A 212 9.44 -7.79 -28.80
CA ASP A 212 9.84 -9.20 -28.81
C ASP A 212 9.82 -9.80 -27.40
N GLN A 213 10.36 -9.08 -26.40
CA GLN A 213 10.33 -9.49 -24.99
C GLN A 213 8.91 -9.65 -24.46
N LEU A 214 8.02 -8.72 -24.78
CA LEU A 214 6.61 -8.80 -24.41
C LEU A 214 5.94 -10.02 -25.05
N THR A 215 6.15 -10.23 -26.36
CA THR A 215 5.60 -11.37 -27.10
C THR A 215 6.08 -12.70 -26.53
N ALA A 216 7.39 -12.85 -26.30
CA ALA A 216 7.99 -14.04 -25.73
C ALA A 216 7.52 -14.32 -24.29
N SER A 217 7.28 -13.27 -23.50
CA SER A 217 6.76 -13.42 -22.12
C SER A 217 5.32 -13.93 -22.11
N LEU A 218 4.51 -13.51 -23.09
CA LEU A 218 3.10 -13.91 -23.19
C LEU A 218 2.88 -15.26 -23.85
N ALA A 219 3.80 -15.72 -24.71
CA ALA A 219 3.68 -17.02 -25.39
C ALA A 219 3.56 -18.22 -24.45
N GLY A 220 4.10 -18.14 -23.23
CA GLY A 220 4.06 -19.23 -22.24
C GLY A 220 2.92 -19.13 -21.23
N VAL A 221 2.05 -18.12 -21.33
CA VAL A 221 1.01 -17.83 -20.33
C VAL A 221 -0.09 -18.89 -20.30
N ASP A 222 -0.45 -19.45 -21.46
CA ASP A 222 -1.53 -20.45 -21.56
C ASP A 222 -1.07 -21.88 -21.20
N SER A 223 0.24 -22.09 -21.02
CA SER A 223 0.81 -23.35 -20.51
C SER A 223 1.00 -23.38 -18.99
N VAL A 224 0.54 -22.36 -18.28
CA VAL A 224 0.69 -22.26 -16.81
C VAL A 224 -0.47 -22.94 -16.12
N HIS A 225 -0.17 -23.82 -15.17
CA HIS A 225 -1.15 -24.63 -14.45
C HIS A 225 -1.17 -24.38 -12.93
N SER A 226 -0.34 -23.47 -12.41
CA SER A 226 -0.31 -23.09 -10.99
C SER A 226 -0.05 -21.59 -10.81
N ALA A 227 -0.42 -21.04 -9.65
CA ALA A 227 -0.27 -19.62 -9.37
C ALA A 227 1.21 -19.20 -9.33
N GLU A 228 2.06 -20.04 -8.76
CA GLU A 228 3.50 -19.78 -8.56
C GLU A 228 4.25 -19.69 -9.90
N ALA A 229 3.82 -20.46 -10.90
CA ALA A 229 4.44 -20.47 -12.22
C ALA A 229 4.22 -19.17 -13.01
N PHE A 230 3.27 -18.31 -12.60
CA PHE A 230 3.12 -16.96 -13.16
C PHE A 230 4.19 -15.97 -12.68
N ALA A 231 4.82 -16.19 -11.51
CA ALA A 231 5.80 -15.26 -10.94
C ALA A 231 6.95 -14.88 -11.91
N PRO A 232 7.63 -15.83 -12.60
CA PRO A 232 8.68 -15.47 -13.55
C PRO A 232 8.16 -14.76 -14.81
N ILE A 233 6.90 -14.97 -15.21
CA ILE A 233 6.27 -14.24 -16.31
C ILE A 233 6.01 -12.80 -15.88
N LEU A 234 5.39 -12.62 -14.71
CA LEU A 234 5.11 -11.32 -14.13
C LEU A 234 6.39 -10.47 -13.98
N GLY A 235 7.47 -11.06 -13.46
CA GLY A 235 8.76 -10.39 -13.33
C GLY A 235 9.33 -9.89 -14.66
N ARG A 236 9.27 -10.71 -15.73
CA ARG A 236 9.71 -10.32 -17.08
C ARG A 236 8.87 -9.19 -17.67
N LEU A 237 7.55 -9.23 -17.49
CA LEU A 237 6.65 -8.17 -17.95
C LEU A 237 6.93 -6.84 -17.23
N GLN A 238 7.12 -6.89 -15.91
CA GLN A 238 7.48 -5.71 -15.11
C GLN A 238 8.82 -5.13 -15.51
N GLN A 239 9.83 -5.98 -15.75
CA GLN A 239 11.15 -5.54 -16.22
C GLN A 239 11.07 -4.89 -17.60
N THR A 240 10.29 -5.46 -18.52
CA THR A 240 10.06 -4.90 -19.86
C THR A 240 9.40 -3.51 -19.75
N ALA A 241 8.35 -3.38 -18.93
CA ALA A 241 7.68 -2.11 -18.66
C ALA A 241 8.65 -1.06 -18.08
N ALA A 242 9.47 -1.45 -17.10
CA ALA A 242 10.46 -0.56 -16.50
C ALA A 242 11.51 -0.08 -17.52
N GLY A 243 11.95 -0.96 -18.43
CA GLY A 243 12.87 -0.61 -19.52
C GLY A 243 12.28 0.42 -20.48
N ILE A 244 11.03 0.23 -20.91
CA ILE A 244 10.34 1.18 -21.80
C ILE A 244 10.16 2.53 -21.10
N GLN A 245 9.75 2.54 -19.83
CA GLN A 245 9.61 3.76 -19.04
C GLN A 245 10.96 4.47 -18.87
N GLY A 246 12.05 3.73 -18.64
CA GLY A 246 13.41 4.26 -18.56
C GLY A 246 13.83 4.97 -19.85
N LEU A 247 13.54 4.38 -21.01
CA LEU A 247 13.78 4.99 -22.32
C LEU A 247 12.99 6.29 -22.51
N LEU A 248 11.68 6.29 -22.21
CA LEU A 248 10.82 7.48 -22.29
C LEU A 248 11.30 8.61 -21.37
N ASN A 249 11.68 8.28 -20.14
CA ASN A 249 12.20 9.23 -19.17
C ASN A 249 13.53 9.84 -19.63
N ALA A 250 14.45 9.01 -20.14
CA ALA A 250 15.73 9.48 -20.66
C ALA A 250 15.55 10.44 -21.85
N ARG A 251 14.63 10.11 -22.76
CA ARG A 251 14.25 11.00 -23.87
C ARG A 251 13.75 12.35 -23.34
N SER A 252 12.75 12.33 -22.47
CA SER A 252 12.17 13.56 -21.89
C SER A 252 13.24 14.43 -21.20
N GLY A 253 14.09 13.80 -20.38
CA GLY A 253 15.19 14.47 -19.69
C GLY A 253 16.16 15.16 -20.65
N ALA A 254 16.53 14.50 -21.74
CA ALA A 254 17.44 15.06 -22.74
C ALA A 254 16.85 16.29 -23.47
N TYR A 255 15.57 16.24 -23.85
CA TYR A 255 14.90 17.39 -24.47
C TYR A 255 14.74 18.57 -23.50
N ASN A 256 14.43 18.31 -22.22
CA ASN A 256 14.38 19.35 -21.20
C ASN A 256 15.75 20.00 -20.98
N GLN A 257 16.82 19.20 -20.92
CA GLN A 257 18.18 19.71 -20.80
C GLN A 257 18.59 20.55 -22.02
N LEU A 258 18.18 20.16 -23.23
CA LEU A 258 18.41 20.95 -24.44
C LEU A 258 17.71 22.32 -24.35
N ALA A 259 16.44 22.35 -23.94
CA ALA A 259 15.68 23.60 -23.81
C ALA A 259 16.33 24.57 -22.79
N ASP A 260 16.70 24.04 -21.63
CA ASP A 260 17.38 24.78 -20.56
C ASP A 260 18.77 25.29 -21.00
N THR A 261 19.53 24.48 -21.74
CA THR A 261 20.82 24.87 -22.31
C THR A 261 20.64 26.00 -23.34
N ARG A 262 19.63 25.93 -24.20
CA ARG A 262 19.28 27.00 -25.17
C ARG A 262 18.86 28.30 -24.47
N SER A 263 18.07 28.21 -23.39
CA SER A 263 17.70 29.36 -22.59
C SER A 263 18.92 30.05 -21.96
N THR A 264 19.86 29.25 -21.45
CA THR A 264 21.14 29.75 -20.91
C THR A 264 21.98 30.41 -22.00
N LEU A 265 22.06 29.82 -23.19
CA LEU A 265 22.74 30.41 -24.35
C LEU A 265 22.13 31.77 -24.74
N ALA A 266 20.80 31.86 -24.83
CA ALA A 266 20.11 33.10 -25.16
C ALA A 266 20.40 34.20 -24.12
N THR A 267 20.47 33.83 -22.84
CA THR A 267 20.86 34.76 -21.77
C THR A 267 22.29 35.23 -21.93
N ALA A 268 23.23 34.33 -22.21
CA ALA A 268 24.64 34.66 -22.46
C ALA A 268 24.79 35.62 -23.64
N GLN A 269 24.07 35.38 -24.74
CA GLN A 269 24.07 36.24 -25.93
C GLN A 269 23.49 37.63 -25.63
N ARG A 270 22.36 37.69 -24.90
CA ARG A 270 21.70 38.96 -24.56
C ARG A 270 22.62 39.93 -23.79
N ILE A 271 23.48 39.40 -22.93
CA ILE A 271 24.42 40.22 -22.13
C ILE A 271 25.80 40.40 -22.80
N GLY A 272 25.96 39.89 -24.03
CA GLY A 272 27.23 39.92 -24.76
C GLY A 272 28.35 39.13 -24.09
N ALA A 273 28.02 38.00 -23.44
CA ALA A 273 29.03 37.08 -22.94
C ALA A 273 29.74 36.36 -24.10
N VAL A 274 31.01 35.99 -23.88
CA VAL A 274 31.80 35.29 -24.90
C VAL A 274 31.35 33.83 -24.99
N VAL A 275 30.48 33.52 -25.95
CA VAL A 275 29.90 32.17 -26.11
C VAL A 275 30.68 31.28 -27.08
N GLY A 276 31.53 31.83 -27.95
CA GLY A 276 32.25 31.05 -28.98
C GLY A 276 31.32 30.25 -29.90
N ASN A 277 31.75 29.07 -30.37
CA ASN A 277 30.95 28.20 -31.24
C ASN A 277 29.89 27.33 -30.48
N ARG A 278 29.51 27.71 -29.26
CA ARG A 278 28.58 26.90 -28.44
C ARG A 278 27.20 26.75 -29.08
N ALA A 279 26.73 27.77 -29.80
CA ALA A 279 25.48 27.69 -30.56
C ALA A 279 25.51 26.55 -31.61
N GLY A 280 26.63 26.43 -32.35
CA GLY A 280 26.83 25.34 -33.32
C GLY A 280 26.87 23.97 -32.66
N ILE A 281 27.60 23.83 -31.54
CA ILE A 281 27.68 22.57 -30.77
C ILE A 281 26.29 22.17 -30.26
N ILE A 282 25.54 23.09 -29.65
CA ILE A 282 24.19 22.81 -29.13
C ILE A 282 23.24 22.40 -30.26
N ASN A 283 23.35 23.02 -31.45
CA ASN A 283 22.55 22.63 -32.61
C ASN A 283 22.92 21.24 -33.15
N ALA A 284 24.22 20.90 -33.17
CA ALA A 284 24.67 19.56 -33.54
C ALA A 284 24.14 18.49 -32.57
N LEU A 285 24.24 18.74 -31.25
CA LEU A 285 23.68 17.86 -30.21
C LEU A 285 22.16 17.72 -30.33
N ALA A 286 21.45 18.79 -30.67
CA ALA A 286 20.01 18.74 -30.95
C ALA A 286 19.67 17.85 -32.15
N GLY A 287 20.50 17.89 -33.20
CA GLY A 287 20.37 16.99 -34.35
C GLY A 287 20.56 15.53 -33.95
N GLN A 288 21.62 15.23 -33.18
CA GLN A 288 21.87 13.88 -32.64
C GLN A 288 20.73 13.39 -31.74
N LEU A 289 20.11 14.27 -30.96
CA LEU A 289 18.96 13.96 -30.13
C LEU A 289 17.72 13.58 -30.94
N GLY A 290 17.58 14.13 -32.16
CA GLY A 290 16.52 13.77 -33.10
C GLY A 290 16.61 12.32 -33.60
N THR A 291 17.83 11.77 -33.66
CA THR A 291 18.11 10.41 -34.15
C THR A 291 18.47 9.41 -33.04
N ALA A 292 18.54 9.85 -31.78
CA ALA A 292 18.85 8.99 -30.64
C ALA A 292 17.71 7.98 -30.41
N ALA A 293 18.08 6.71 -30.24
CA ALA A 293 17.13 5.60 -30.24
C ALA A 293 17.03 4.87 -28.90
N ASP A 294 18.11 4.87 -28.11
CA ASP A 294 18.22 4.11 -26.86
C ASP A 294 18.55 5.00 -25.65
N GLN A 295 18.38 4.42 -24.46
CA GLN A 295 18.53 5.13 -23.19
C GLN A 295 19.95 5.67 -22.99
N GLY A 296 20.99 4.91 -23.38
CA GLY A 296 22.38 5.31 -23.21
C GLY A 296 22.74 6.52 -24.08
N ALA A 297 22.25 6.54 -25.32
CA ALA A 297 22.41 7.68 -26.22
C ALA A 297 21.79 8.96 -25.63
N PHE A 298 20.55 8.89 -25.12
CA PHE A 298 19.90 10.03 -24.47
C PHE A 298 20.65 10.53 -23.23
N GLN A 299 21.14 9.62 -22.39
CA GLN A 299 21.91 9.96 -21.19
C GLN A 299 23.23 10.65 -21.56
N SER A 300 23.97 10.13 -22.55
CA SER A 300 25.21 10.75 -23.04
C SER A 300 24.97 12.16 -23.58
N LEU A 301 23.93 12.35 -24.41
CA LEU A 301 23.58 13.67 -24.94
C LEU A 301 23.15 14.64 -23.83
N THR A 302 22.43 14.16 -22.83
CA THR A 302 22.06 14.97 -21.65
C THR A 302 23.31 15.49 -20.93
N SER A 303 24.30 14.63 -20.68
CA SER A 303 25.56 15.03 -20.05
C SER A 303 26.34 16.05 -20.88
N GLN A 304 26.40 15.86 -22.20
CA GLN A 304 27.07 16.80 -23.10
C GLN A 304 26.38 18.17 -23.12
N LEU A 305 25.05 18.21 -23.19
CA LEU A 305 24.28 19.45 -23.11
C LEU A 305 24.48 20.15 -21.76
N TYR A 306 24.49 19.40 -20.67
CA TYR A 306 24.76 19.92 -19.33
C TYR A 306 26.16 20.56 -19.22
N GLN A 307 27.19 19.96 -19.81
CA GLN A 307 28.51 20.57 -19.89
C GLN A 307 28.49 21.90 -20.67
N GLN A 308 27.75 21.98 -21.77
CA GLN A 308 27.59 23.25 -22.51
C GLN A 308 26.88 24.30 -21.64
N LYS A 309 25.85 23.91 -20.90
CA LYS A 309 25.16 24.80 -19.95
C LYS A 309 26.12 25.36 -18.90
N GLN A 310 26.94 24.51 -18.28
CA GLN A 310 27.91 24.97 -17.28
C GLN A 310 28.92 25.96 -17.87
N ALA A 311 29.43 25.67 -19.06
CA ALA A 311 30.36 26.56 -19.75
C ALA A 311 29.71 27.93 -20.07
N LEU A 312 28.43 27.94 -20.46
CA LEU A 312 27.67 29.18 -20.68
C LEU A 312 27.41 29.93 -19.37
N ALA A 313 27.09 29.23 -18.29
CA ALA A 313 26.92 29.84 -16.97
C ALA A 313 28.21 30.51 -16.49
N SER A 314 29.36 29.86 -16.70
CA SER A 314 30.68 30.46 -16.44
C SER A 314 30.92 31.71 -17.29
N ALA A 315 30.63 31.66 -18.60
CA ALA A 315 30.77 32.82 -19.48
C ALA A 315 29.86 33.99 -19.06
N ILE A 316 28.62 33.70 -18.63
CA ILE A 316 27.69 34.68 -18.07
C ILE A 316 28.30 35.33 -16.83
N PHE A 317 28.78 34.52 -15.89
CA PHE A 317 29.39 35.01 -14.66
C PHE A 317 30.60 35.90 -14.97
N THR A 318 31.52 35.47 -15.82
CA THR A 318 32.69 36.26 -16.22
C THR A 318 32.28 37.58 -16.85
N ARG A 319 31.28 37.58 -17.73
CA ARG A 319 30.78 38.82 -18.36
C ARG A 319 30.17 39.76 -17.33
N GLN A 320 29.37 39.23 -16.41
CA GLN A 320 28.76 40.02 -15.35
C GLN A 320 29.81 40.62 -14.41
N MET A 321 30.88 39.88 -14.08
CA MET A 321 31.97 40.32 -13.19
C MET A 321 33.08 41.12 -13.87
N ALA A 322 32.96 41.47 -15.15
CA ALA A 322 33.92 42.37 -15.79
C ALA A 322 33.93 43.75 -15.09
N PRO A 323 35.05 44.49 -15.06
CA PRO A 323 35.07 45.85 -14.56
C PRO A 323 33.97 46.73 -15.19
N VAL A 324 33.35 47.60 -14.40
CA VAL A 324 32.38 48.57 -14.92
C VAL A 324 33.15 49.65 -15.67
N SER A 325 32.94 49.76 -16.98
CA SER A 325 33.68 50.70 -17.83
C SER A 325 33.44 52.14 -17.38
N TYR A 326 34.54 52.86 -17.14
CA TYR A 326 34.55 54.29 -16.85
C TYR A 326 35.94 54.87 -17.18
N ASN A 327 36.01 56.13 -17.62
CA ASN A 327 37.29 56.82 -17.78
C ASN A 327 37.78 57.28 -16.40
N ALA A 328 38.51 56.41 -15.71
CA ALA A 328 38.88 56.62 -14.32
C ALA A 328 40.01 57.65 -14.10
N GLY A 329 40.81 57.95 -15.14
CA GLY A 329 41.94 58.87 -15.05
C GLY A 329 42.95 58.49 -13.95
N VAL A 330 43.62 59.49 -13.38
CA VAL A 330 44.55 59.32 -12.25
C VAL A 330 43.77 59.47 -10.93
N GLY A 331 44.13 58.68 -9.91
CA GLY A 331 43.53 58.71 -8.59
C GLY A 331 42.59 57.54 -8.29
N LYS A 332 41.80 57.69 -7.21
CA LYS A 332 40.89 56.64 -6.71
C LYS A 332 39.45 56.94 -7.09
N LEU A 333 38.79 55.93 -7.65
CA LEU A 333 37.41 56.00 -8.10
C LEU A 333 36.66 54.71 -7.78
N ILE A 334 35.42 54.83 -7.33
CA ILE A 334 34.46 53.72 -7.22
C ILE A 334 33.39 53.92 -8.29
N VAL A 335 33.10 52.90 -9.08
CA VAL A 335 32.03 52.91 -10.09
C VAL A 335 31.05 51.79 -9.76
N ILE A 336 29.76 52.13 -9.72
CA ILE A 336 28.67 51.23 -9.34
C ILE A 336 27.70 51.16 -10.51
N SER A 337 27.58 49.98 -11.12
CA SER A 337 26.55 49.71 -12.13
C SER A 337 25.31 49.14 -11.47
N LEU A 338 24.21 49.89 -11.58
CA LEU A 338 22.88 49.49 -11.10
C LEU A 338 22.30 48.37 -11.96
N SER A 339 22.52 48.37 -13.28
CA SER A 339 21.98 47.32 -14.15
C SER A 339 22.67 45.97 -13.92
N ARG A 340 23.98 45.99 -13.65
CA ARG A 340 24.78 44.78 -13.45
C ARG A 340 24.88 44.37 -11.98
N GLN A 341 24.52 45.26 -11.04
CA GLN A 341 24.71 45.09 -9.61
C GLN A 341 26.19 44.79 -9.27
N VAL A 342 27.09 45.57 -9.85
CA VAL A 342 28.54 45.41 -9.70
C VAL A 342 29.17 46.73 -9.30
N LEU A 343 30.10 46.66 -8.36
CA LEU A 343 31.00 47.74 -7.97
C LEU A 343 32.41 47.42 -8.44
N THR A 344 33.04 48.39 -9.11
CA THR A 344 34.46 48.35 -9.46
C THR A 344 35.19 49.51 -8.80
N ALA A 345 36.29 49.21 -8.11
CA ALA A 345 37.23 50.21 -7.62
C ALA A 345 38.40 50.34 -8.60
N TYR A 346 38.75 51.57 -8.95
CA TYR A 346 39.85 51.92 -9.84
C TYR A 346 40.91 52.73 -9.10
N GLN A 347 42.17 52.36 -9.31
CA GLN A 347 43.33 53.14 -8.93
C GLN A 347 44.16 53.45 -10.17
N ASP A 348 44.32 54.74 -10.47
CA ASP A 348 45.15 55.24 -11.57
C ASP A 348 44.83 54.55 -12.90
N GLY A 349 43.53 54.47 -13.22
CA GLY A 349 43.02 53.83 -14.43
C GLY A 349 42.85 52.32 -14.35
N ASN A 350 43.42 51.65 -13.35
CA ASN A 350 43.42 50.18 -13.24
C ASN A 350 42.38 49.69 -12.25
N ALA A 351 41.57 48.68 -12.64
CA ALA A 351 40.61 48.06 -11.73
C ALA A 351 41.34 47.25 -10.65
N VAL A 352 41.21 47.65 -9.38
CA VAL A 352 41.86 46.98 -8.23
C VAL A 352 40.90 46.10 -7.43
N LEU A 353 39.59 46.28 -7.62
CA LEU A 353 38.54 45.41 -7.07
C LEU A 353 37.35 45.41 -8.02
N THR A 354 36.73 44.25 -8.24
CA THR A 354 35.38 44.16 -8.81
C THR A 354 34.58 43.15 -8.00
N THR A 355 33.37 43.53 -7.60
CA THR A 355 32.51 42.71 -6.75
C THR A 355 31.05 42.91 -7.08
N PHE A 356 30.27 41.84 -6.96
CA PHE A 356 28.83 41.99 -6.89
C PHE A 356 28.43 42.77 -5.64
N VAL A 357 27.38 43.58 -5.77
CA VAL A 357 26.76 44.37 -4.71
C VAL A 357 25.25 44.17 -4.73
N ALA A 358 24.56 44.70 -3.72
CA ALA A 358 23.12 44.86 -3.75
C ALA A 358 22.78 46.33 -3.49
N THR A 359 22.04 46.93 -4.41
CA THR A 359 21.66 48.35 -4.37
C THR A 359 20.20 48.54 -3.94
N GLY A 360 19.76 49.79 -3.92
CA GLY A 360 18.38 50.18 -3.58
C GLY A 360 17.34 49.50 -4.44
N ARG A 361 16.21 49.16 -3.81
CA ARG A 361 15.02 48.62 -4.50
C ARG A 361 14.35 49.68 -5.38
N PRO A 362 13.51 49.31 -6.36
CA PRO A 362 12.86 50.28 -7.25
C PRO A 362 12.13 51.42 -6.53
N GLN A 363 11.53 51.13 -5.36
CA GLN A 363 10.80 52.12 -4.55
C GLN A 363 11.72 53.03 -3.72
N LEU A 364 12.95 52.58 -3.44
CA LEU A 364 13.97 53.30 -2.66
C LEU A 364 15.33 53.14 -3.35
N PRO A 365 15.48 53.70 -4.56
CA PRO A 365 16.61 53.40 -5.43
C PRO A 365 17.90 54.04 -4.92
N THR A 366 19.03 53.44 -5.24
CA THR A 366 20.31 54.14 -5.17
C THR A 366 20.35 55.15 -6.32
N PRO A 367 20.47 56.46 -6.06
CA PRO A 367 20.39 57.48 -7.10
C PRO A 367 21.63 57.44 -8.01
N PRO A 368 21.48 57.44 -9.34
CA PRO A 368 22.58 57.66 -10.27
C PRO A 368 23.18 59.05 -10.11
N GLY A 369 24.49 59.17 -10.28
CA GLY A 369 25.19 60.45 -10.15
C GLY A 369 26.68 60.31 -9.91
N VAL A 370 27.35 61.46 -9.81
CA VAL A 370 28.76 61.57 -9.43
C VAL A 370 28.84 62.20 -8.05
N TYR A 371 29.48 61.49 -7.13
CA TYR A 371 29.51 61.75 -5.70
C TYR A 371 30.93 61.66 -5.17
N ARG A 372 31.09 61.94 -3.87
CA ARG A 372 32.34 61.75 -3.13
C ARG A 372 32.05 61.17 -1.76
N ILE A 373 32.93 60.31 -1.26
CA ILE A 373 32.86 59.86 0.13
C ILE A 373 33.13 61.08 1.03
N PHE A 374 32.14 61.56 1.77
CA PHE A 374 32.30 62.74 2.64
C PHE A 374 32.30 62.38 4.14
N HIS A 375 31.76 61.22 4.52
CA HIS A 375 31.86 60.67 5.87
C HIS A 375 32.22 59.19 5.86
N ARG A 376 32.88 58.76 6.94
CA ARG A 376 33.35 57.40 7.16
C ARG A 376 33.12 57.02 8.63
N TYR A 377 32.40 55.93 8.87
CA TYR A 377 32.06 55.45 10.21
C TYR A 377 32.46 53.98 10.40
N SER A 378 32.96 53.64 11.59
CA SER A 378 33.35 52.28 11.97
C SER A 378 33.43 52.14 13.51
N PRO A 379 32.61 51.28 14.14
CA PRO A 379 31.42 50.63 13.59
C PRO A 379 30.29 51.65 13.33
N TYR A 380 29.26 51.25 12.59
CA TYR A 380 28.08 52.08 12.37
C TYR A 380 26.78 51.28 12.49
N LYS A 381 25.84 51.81 13.27
CA LYS A 381 24.53 51.21 13.50
C LYS A 381 23.50 51.89 12.60
N MET A 382 22.95 51.14 11.65
CA MET A 382 21.86 51.59 10.78
C MET A 382 20.54 51.55 11.56
N ILE A 383 19.89 52.70 11.71
CA ILE A 383 18.59 52.84 12.39
C ILE A 383 17.55 53.20 11.32
N SER A 384 16.40 52.51 11.33
CA SER A 384 15.32 52.77 10.37
C SER A 384 14.65 54.12 10.65
N PRO A 385 14.53 55.02 9.65
CA PRO A 385 13.72 56.22 9.77
C PRO A 385 12.21 55.93 9.63
N TRP A 386 11.84 54.76 9.11
CA TRP A 386 10.44 54.33 9.05
C TRP A 386 9.99 53.74 10.38
N PRO A 387 8.72 53.93 10.79
CA PRO A 387 8.18 53.35 12.01
C PRO A 387 7.92 51.84 11.86
N TYR A 388 7.89 51.13 12.98
CA TYR A 388 7.54 49.71 13.02
C TYR A 388 6.16 49.48 12.38
N GLY A 389 6.06 48.50 11.49
CA GLY A 389 4.85 48.22 10.69
C GLY A 389 4.83 48.87 9.30
N SER A 390 5.77 49.76 8.98
CA SER A 390 5.97 50.22 7.60
C SER A 390 6.49 49.09 6.70
N PRO A 391 6.09 49.02 5.42
CA PRO A 391 6.68 48.08 4.46
C PRO A 391 8.19 48.34 4.18
N TYR A 392 8.71 49.48 4.61
CA TYR A 392 10.11 49.88 4.51
C TYR A 392 10.83 49.90 5.87
N TRP A 393 10.19 49.42 6.93
CA TRP A 393 10.85 49.29 8.22
C TRP A 393 11.95 48.22 8.15
N TYR A 394 13.08 48.47 8.79
CA TYR A 394 14.12 47.47 9.04
C TYR A 394 14.60 47.54 10.49
N PRO A 395 14.98 46.40 11.08
CA PRO A 395 15.54 46.38 12.43
C PRO A 395 16.92 47.05 12.45
N ASP A 396 17.26 47.59 13.61
CA ASP A 396 18.60 48.07 13.93
C ASP A 396 19.68 47.10 13.47
N SER A 397 20.55 47.55 12.56
CA SER A 397 21.49 46.67 11.86
C SER A 397 22.92 47.21 11.97
N TRP A 398 23.83 46.40 12.52
CA TRP A 398 25.24 46.77 12.68
C TRP A 398 26.04 46.50 11.40
N THR A 399 26.83 47.49 11.01
CA THR A 399 27.82 47.43 9.93
C THR A 399 29.19 47.71 10.52
N ASN A 400 30.21 47.05 9.99
CA ASN A 400 31.58 47.28 10.44
C ASN A 400 32.14 48.56 9.83
N TRP A 401 31.83 48.81 8.56
CA TRP A 401 32.32 49.97 7.82
C TRP A 401 31.19 50.59 7.02
N ALA A 402 30.98 51.90 7.19
CA ALA A 402 30.01 52.67 6.40
C ALA A 402 30.68 53.91 5.81
N MET A 403 30.63 54.06 4.49
CA MET A 403 31.15 55.22 3.76
C MET A 403 29.98 55.98 3.13
N GLU A 404 29.68 57.17 3.64
CA GLU A 404 28.59 57.99 3.12
C GLU A 404 29.06 58.71 1.86
N PHE A 405 28.33 58.51 0.75
CA PHE A 405 28.69 59.10 -0.54
C PHE A 405 27.62 60.06 -1.06
N ALA A 406 26.35 59.89 -0.69
CA ALA A 406 25.30 60.86 -0.99
C ALA A 406 24.49 61.21 0.28
N GLY A 407 24.11 62.48 0.39
CA GLY A 407 23.35 62.98 1.54
C GLY A 407 21.97 62.33 1.65
N GLY A 408 21.48 62.22 2.88
CA GLY A 408 20.24 61.49 3.19
C GLY A 408 20.46 60.03 3.58
N GLY A 409 21.70 59.66 3.96
CA GLY A 409 22.02 58.33 4.49
C GLY A 409 22.31 57.27 3.43
N TYR A 410 22.89 57.66 2.28
CA TYR A 410 23.32 56.70 1.27
C TYR A 410 24.76 56.26 1.51
N PHE A 411 24.91 55.03 2.00
CA PHE A 411 26.20 54.45 2.36
C PHE A 411 26.62 53.33 1.41
N ILE A 412 27.93 53.21 1.20
CA ILE A 412 28.58 51.95 0.81
C ILE A 412 29.01 51.26 2.09
N HIS A 413 28.52 50.05 2.36
CA HIS A 413 28.78 49.36 3.63
C HIS A 413 28.68 47.84 3.52
N ASP A 414 29.24 47.14 4.51
CA ASP A 414 29.06 45.69 4.65
C ASP A 414 27.66 45.36 5.18
N ALA A 415 27.11 44.22 4.75
CA ALA A 415 25.81 43.74 5.20
C ALA A 415 25.91 42.30 5.71
N PRO A 416 26.29 42.10 6.99
CA PRO A 416 26.42 40.76 7.58
C PRO A 416 25.15 39.91 7.51
N TRP A 417 23.99 40.54 7.40
CA TRP A 417 22.68 39.89 7.28
C TRP A 417 22.35 39.41 5.86
N ARG A 418 23.17 39.72 4.85
CA ARG A 418 22.85 39.44 3.44
C ARG A 418 23.63 38.24 2.91
N SER A 419 22.90 37.29 2.31
CA SER A 419 23.44 36.07 1.71
C SER A 419 23.56 36.13 0.18
N TRP A 420 22.96 37.13 -0.48
CA TRP A 420 22.94 37.22 -1.95
C TRP A 420 23.23 38.64 -2.46
N TYR A 421 24.13 38.72 -3.44
CA TYR A 421 24.60 39.92 -4.13
C TYR A 421 24.60 39.67 -5.64
N GLY A 422 24.51 40.74 -6.44
CA GLY A 422 24.57 40.66 -7.89
C GLY A 422 23.21 40.82 -8.56
N PRO A 423 23.10 40.51 -9.87
CA PRO A 423 21.93 40.81 -10.69
C PRO A 423 20.62 40.33 -10.06
N GLY A 424 19.65 41.23 -9.93
CA GLY A 424 18.33 40.94 -9.34
C GLY A 424 18.26 41.11 -7.81
N SER A 425 19.39 41.25 -7.11
CA SER A 425 19.40 41.45 -5.66
C SER A 425 18.71 42.74 -5.24
N ASN A 426 18.79 43.78 -6.06
CA ASN A 426 18.03 45.03 -5.89
C ASN A 426 16.52 44.86 -6.06
N ILE A 427 16.04 43.83 -6.78
CA ILE A 427 14.61 43.65 -7.05
C ILE A 427 13.96 42.83 -5.93
N TYR A 428 14.49 41.64 -5.63
CA TYR A 428 13.84 40.73 -4.70
C TYR A 428 14.17 41.02 -3.23
N ASN A 429 15.33 41.62 -2.97
CA ASN A 429 15.76 41.97 -1.62
C ASN A 429 16.62 43.24 -1.66
N GLY A 430 16.15 44.30 -2.33
CA GLY A 430 16.93 45.53 -2.48
C GLY A 430 17.05 46.30 -1.18
N THR A 431 18.08 47.13 -1.08
CA THR A 431 18.31 48.01 0.08
C THR A 431 17.33 49.18 0.10
N HIS A 432 17.46 50.07 1.09
CA HIS A 432 16.73 51.34 1.17
C HIS A 432 17.48 52.50 0.48
N GLY A 433 18.44 52.19 -0.41
CA GLY A 433 19.24 53.17 -1.15
C GLY A 433 20.75 52.93 -0.99
N CYS A 434 21.18 52.33 0.10
CA CYS A 434 22.59 51.96 0.32
C CYS A 434 23.11 50.94 -0.69
N VAL A 435 24.43 50.85 -0.82
CA VAL A 435 25.11 49.81 -1.59
C VAL A 435 25.73 48.82 -0.60
N ASN A 436 25.11 47.64 -0.50
CA ASN A 436 25.63 46.55 0.32
C ASN A 436 26.76 45.84 -0.42
N VAL A 437 27.89 45.68 0.24
CA VAL A 437 29.10 45.04 -0.28
C VAL A 437 29.42 43.81 0.58
N PRO A 438 29.87 42.67 0.01
CA PRO A 438 30.26 41.54 0.83
C PRO A 438 31.47 41.89 1.71
N TYR A 439 31.54 41.25 2.87
CA TYR A 439 32.40 41.68 3.99
C TYR A 439 33.87 41.88 3.62
N SER A 440 34.49 40.91 2.94
CA SER A 440 35.92 41.00 2.59
C SER A 440 36.21 42.10 1.59
N GLN A 441 35.33 42.31 0.61
CA GLN A 441 35.45 43.40 -0.36
C GLN A 441 35.19 44.76 0.28
N MET A 442 34.28 44.85 1.25
CA MET A 442 34.07 46.08 2.01
C MET A 442 35.29 46.43 2.88
N SER A 443 35.90 45.43 3.52
CA SER A 443 37.14 45.62 4.29
C SER A 443 38.26 46.20 3.41
N PHE A 444 38.42 45.66 2.20
CA PHE A 444 39.34 46.23 1.22
C PHE A 444 38.99 47.68 0.89
N LEU A 445 37.73 47.95 0.51
CA LEU A 445 37.28 49.30 0.12
C LEU A 445 37.49 50.31 1.24
N TRP A 446 37.20 49.96 2.49
CA TRP A 446 37.39 50.82 3.64
C TRP A 446 38.86 51.24 3.80
N ASN A 447 39.78 50.28 3.75
CA ASN A 447 41.20 50.57 3.87
C ASN A 447 41.74 51.35 2.66
N TRP A 448 41.18 51.10 1.48
CA TRP A 448 41.65 51.67 0.23
C TRP A 448 41.09 53.07 -0.07
N ALA A 449 39.83 53.39 0.22
CA ALA A 449 39.14 54.62 -0.21
C ALA A 449 39.06 55.71 0.90
N PRO A 450 39.96 56.71 0.95
CA PRO A 450 39.85 57.83 1.91
C PRO A 450 38.62 58.71 1.66
N MET A 451 38.30 59.60 2.62
CA MET A 451 37.37 60.71 2.36
C MET A 451 37.83 61.51 1.13
N GLY A 452 36.87 61.96 0.32
CA GLY A 452 37.09 62.61 -0.97
C GLY A 452 37.14 61.66 -2.17
N THR A 453 37.25 60.34 -1.97
CA THR A 453 37.24 59.36 -3.08
C THR A 453 35.94 59.51 -3.89
N THR A 454 36.08 59.59 -5.22
CA THR A 454 34.94 59.78 -6.12
C THR A 454 34.12 58.49 -6.21
N VAL A 455 32.79 58.62 -6.20
CA VAL A 455 31.84 57.51 -6.39
C VAL A 455 30.93 57.85 -7.56
N VAL A 456 30.89 57.01 -8.57
CA VAL A 456 30.00 57.13 -9.72
C VAL A 456 28.96 56.03 -9.64
N VAL A 457 27.69 56.40 -9.71
CA VAL A 457 26.57 55.48 -9.81
C VAL A 457 25.93 55.65 -11.18
N GLN A 458 25.84 54.58 -11.96
CA GLN A 458 25.32 54.58 -13.33
C GLN A 458 24.53 53.30 -13.62
N TYR A 459 23.83 53.25 -14.75
CA TYR A 459 23.17 52.03 -15.21
C TYR A 459 24.14 51.09 -15.89
#